data_AF-A0AAD8ZI13-F1
#
_entry.id   AF-A0AAD8ZI13-F1
#
_cell.length_a   1.000
_cell.length_b   1.000
_cell.length_c   1.000
_cell.angle_alpha   90.00
_cell.angle_beta   90.00
_cell.angle_gamma   90.00
#
_symmetry.space_group_name_H-M   'P 1'
#
loop_
_entity.id
_entity.type
_entity.pdbx_description
1 polymer ?
#
loop_
_entity_poly.entity_id
_entity_poly.type
_entity_poly.pdbx_seq_one_letter_code
_entity_poly.pdbx_strand_id
1 'polypeptide(L)'
;MLNQNHNIVQSKEAELDNPDEQAAQIRRELDGRLQMAEHIARSGKFPKFVSKDMEAMYMEELRSSVNLLMANLESMPVSKGGEFKLQKLKRGHNPSVIDMGQEDENQLSKSDVVLSFTLEVPSFHSSNHTFTN
;
A
#
# COMPACT_ATOMS: atom_id res chain seq x y z
N MET A 1 7.14 29.49 -7.00
CA MET A 1 7.21 28.12 -7.57
C MET A 1 7.17 27.11 -6.44
N LEU A 2 5.98 26.74 -5.96
CA LEU A 2 5.81 25.89 -4.76
C LEU A 2 4.49 25.09 -4.83
N ASN A 3 4.25 24.38 -5.93
CA ASN A 3 3.06 23.51 -6.01
C ASN A 3 3.19 22.26 -6.87
N GLN A 4 4.40 21.74 -7.12
CA GLN A 4 4.55 20.48 -7.88
C GLN A 4 4.65 19.22 -7.02
N ASN A 5 4.89 19.34 -5.71
CA ASN A 5 4.98 18.16 -4.82
C ASN A 5 3.61 17.66 -4.31
N HIS A 6 2.53 18.42 -4.49
CA HIS A 6 1.19 18.01 -4.06
C HIS A 6 0.50 17.04 -5.04
N ASN A 7 0.97 16.96 -6.30
CA ASN A 7 0.33 16.12 -7.33
C ASN A 7 0.78 14.65 -7.34
N ILE A 8 1.93 14.32 -6.73
CA ILE A 8 2.44 12.94 -6.73
C ILE A 8 1.80 12.11 -5.60
N VAL A 9 1.32 12.76 -4.54
CA VAL A 9 0.60 12.08 -3.46
C VAL A 9 -0.83 11.75 -3.89
N GLN A 10 -1.48 12.67 -4.63
CA GLN A 10 -2.86 12.49 -5.11
C GLN A 10 -3.04 11.31 -6.09
N SER A 11 -2.02 10.96 -6.87
CA SER A 11 -2.13 9.87 -7.84
C SER A 11 -2.06 8.47 -7.23
N LYS A 12 -1.61 8.32 -5.97
CA LYS A 12 -1.64 7.03 -5.25
C LYS A 12 -2.93 6.78 -4.48
N GLU A 13 -3.72 7.83 -4.24
CA GLU A 13 -5.02 7.73 -3.55
C GLU A 13 -6.14 7.24 -4.47
N ALA A 14 -5.89 7.16 -5.79
CA ALA A 14 -6.89 6.89 -6.82
C ALA A 14 -6.97 5.42 -7.30
N GLU A 15 -6.43 4.45 -6.55
CA GLU A 15 -6.51 3.03 -6.95
C GLU A 15 -6.92 2.12 -5.79
N LEU A 16 -7.85 2.57 -4.94
CA LEU A 16 -8.71 1.76 -4.09
C LEU A 16 -9.98 2.58 -3.82
N ASP A 17 -11.04 2.36 -4.60
CA ASP A 17 -12.24 3.22 -4.70
C ASP A 17 -13.13 3.27 -3.42
N ASN A 18 -12.75 2.57 -2.34
CA ASN A 18 -13.49 2.58 -1.08
C ASN A 18 -12.56 2.80 0.13
N PRO A 19 -12.77 3.83 0.97
CA PRO A 19 -11.98 4.05 2.19
C PRO A 19 -11.99 2.84 3.14
N ASP A 20 -13.05 2.03 3.15
CA ASP A 20 -13.09 0.81 3.96
C ASP A 20 -12.13 -0.27 3.44
N GLU A 21 -11.95 -0.36 2.12
CA GLU A 21 -11.00 -1.30 1.50
C GLU A 21 -9.55 -0.87 1.77
N GLN A 22 -9.28 0.43 1.71
CA GLN A 22 -8.00 1.01 2.12
C GLN A 22 -7.69 0.70 3.59
N ALA A 23 -8.65 0.92 4.50
CA ALA A 23 -8.49 0.60 5.91
C ALA A 23 -8.29 -0.91 6.15
N ALA A 24 -9.02 -1.77 5.43
CA ALA A 24 -8.86 -3.22 5.51
C ALA A 24 -7.46 -3.67 5.03
N GLN A 25 -6.93 -3.04 3.99
CA GLN A 25 -5.58 -3.33 3.51
C GLN A 25 -4.51 -2.90 4.52
N ILE A 26 -4.61 -1.70 5.10
CA ILE A 26 -3.67 -1.23 6.13
C ILE A 26 -3.68 -2.18 7.34
N ARG A 27 -4.86 -2.67 7.76
CA ARG A 27 -4.99 -3.68 8.83
C ARG A 27 -4.26 -4.98 8.50
N ARG A 28 -4.47 -5.53 7.30
CA ARG A 28 -3.79 -6.76 6.86
C ARG A 28 -2.26 -6.61 6.85
N GLU A 29 -1.76 -5.49 6.37
CA GLU A 29 -0.32 -5.21 6.35
C GLU A 29 0.22 -5.03 7.79
N LEU A 30 -0.48 -4.29 8.65
CA LEU A 30 -0.12 -4.10 10.06
C LEU A 30 -0.02 -5.44 10.81
N ASP A 31 -1.01 -6.31 10.62
CA ASP A 31 -1.00 -7.66 11.20
C ASP A 31 0.21 -8.46 10.72
N GLY A 32 0.57 -8.37 9.44
CA GLY A 32 1.77 -8.98 8.89
C GLY A 32 3.06 -8.48 9.56
N ARG A 33 3.19 -7.17 9.78
CA ARG A 33 4.33 -6.59 10.50
C ARG A 33 4.40 -7.06 11.96
N LEU A 34 3.27 -7.10 12.65
CA LEU A 34 3.19 -7.57 14.04
C LEU A 34 3.56 -9.04 14.16
N GLN A 35 3.09 -9.89 13.25
CA GLN A 35 3.47 -11.31 13.22
C GLN A 35 4.97 -11.50 13.00
N MET A 36 5.59 -10.70 12.13
CA MET A 36 7.06 -10.74 11.94
C MET A 36 7.79 -10.31 13.20
N ALA A 37 7.37 -9.22 13.85
CA ALA A 37 7.96 -8.76 15.11
C ALA A 37 7.85 -9.81 16.20
N GLU A 38 6.69 -10.47 16.30
CA GLU A 38 6.42 -11.53 17.26
C GLU A 38 7.25 -12.80 16.96
N HIS A 39 7.41 -13.17 15.68
CA HIS A 39 8.26 -14.28 15.29
C HIS A 39 9.72 -14.05 15.70
N ILE A 40 10.25 -12.85 15.45
CA ILE A 40 11.62 -12.48 15.84
C ILE A 40 11.74 -12.46 17.37
N ALA A 41 10.79 -11.89 18.09
CA ALA A 41 10.80 -11.84 19.55
C ALA A 41 10.79 -13.25 20.19
N ARG A 42 10.05 -14.20 19.62
CA ARG A 42 9.97 -15.57 20.15
C ARG A 42 11.12 -16.48 19.72
N SER A 43 11.49 -16.43 18.45
CA SER A 43 12.44 -17.38 17.87
C SER A 43 13.87 -16.84 17.81
N GLY A 44 14.05 -15.53 17.92
CA GLY A 44 15.32 -14.84 17.69
C GLY A 44 15.80 -14.95 16.24
N LYS A 45 14.94 -15.37 15.30
CA LYS A 45 15.32 -15.62 13.90
C LYS A 45 14.87 -14.47 13.01
N PHE A 46 15.84 -13.82 12.40
CA PHE A 46 15.64 -12.83 11.35
C PHE A 46 15.45 -13.49 9.98
N PRO A 47 14.89 -12.76 8.98
CA PRO A 47 14.89 -13.22 7.61
C PRO A 47 16.30 -13.56 7.12
N LYS A 48 16.44 -14.59 6.27
CA LYS A 48 17.74 -15.13 5.84
C LYS A 48 18.67 -14.12 5.15
N PHE A 49 18.13 -13.01 4.65
CA PHE A 49 18.87 -11.95 3.98
C PHE A 49 19.39 -10.88 4.95
N VAL A 50 19.00 -10.91 6.23
CA VAL A 50 19.46 -9.98 7.26
C VAL A 50 20.71 -10.58 7.91
N SER A 51 21.84 -9.88 7.80
CA SER A 51 23.06 -10.22 8.52
C SER A 51 23.02 -9.69 9.96
N LYS A 52 23.87 -10.23 10.84
CA LYS A 52 23.86 -9.92 12.28
C LYS A 52 24.05 -8.44 12.60
N ASP A 53 24.86 -7.74 11.82
CA ASP A 53 25.09 -6.30 11.91
C ASP A 53 23.89 -5.46 11.46
N MET A 54 22.99 -6.04 10.66
CA MET A 54 21.77 -5.39 10.17
C MET A 54 20.54 -5.65 11.04
N GLU A 55 20.60 -6.59 12.00
CA GLU A 55 19.46 -6.99 12.85
C GLU A 55 18.84 -5.79 13.59
N ALA A 56 19.68 -4.90 14.13
CA ALA A 56 19.23 -3.71 14.84
C ALA A 56 18.47 -2.75 13.91
N MET A 57 19.03 -2.46 12.74
CA MET A 57 18.38 -1.61 11.73
C MET A 57 17.07 -2.20 11.24
N TYR A 58 17.03 -3.52 11.03
CA TYR A 58 15.80 -4.22 10.63
C TYR A 58 14.70 -4.09 11.70
N MET A 59 15.03 -4.22 12.99
CA MET A 59 14.07 -4.03 14.09
C MET A 59 13.55 -2.60 14.16
N GLU A 60 14.42 -1.61 13.97
CA GLU A 60 14.05 -0.20 13.95
C GLU A 60 13.12 0.11 12.77
N GLU A 61 13.42 -0.39 11.58
CA GLU A 61 12.57 -0.25 10.40
C GLU A 61 11.21 -0.94 10.60
N LEU A 62 11.22 -2.17 11.14
CA LEU A 62 9.98 -2.90 11.41
C LEU A 62 9.09 -2.11 12.37
N ARG A 63 9.65 -1.56 13.44
CA ARG A 63 8.94 -0.69 14.38
C ARG A 63 8.43 0.59 13.71
N SER A 64 9.26 1.22 12.89
CA SER A 64 8.87 2.42 12.12
C SER A 64 7.69 2.11 11.19
N SER A 65 7.72 0.97 10.51
CA SER A 65 6.64 0.54 9.62
C SER A 65 5.33 0.29 10.36
N VAL A 66 5.38 -0.32 11.55
CA VAL A 66 4.21 -0.51 12.42
C VAL A 66 3.64 0.85 12.82
N ASN A 67 4.48 1.77 13.28
CA ASN A 67 4.04 3.11 13.68
C ASN A 67 3.39 3.87 12.52
N LEU A 68 3.98 3.80 11.32
CA LEU A 68 3.41 4.43 10.13
C LEU A 68 2.06 3.83 9.75
N LEU A 69 1.93 2.49 9.76
CA LEU A 69 0.67 1.81 9.43
C LEU A 69 -0.42 2.13 10.46
N MET A 70 -0.08 2.20 11.75
CA MET A 70 -1.02 2.63 12.79
C MET A 70 -1.47 4.08 12.56
N ALA A 71 -0.55 5.01 12.33
CA ALA A 71 -0.88 6.41 12.06
C ALA A 71 -1.75 6.57 10.81
N ASN A 72 -1.43 5.84 9.74
CA ASN A 72 -2.23 5.83 8.51
C ASN A 72 -3.63 5.28 8.78
N LEU A 73 -3.75 4.18 9.56
CA LEU A 73 -5.04 3.62 9.92
C LEU A 73 -5.91 4.58 10.75
N GLU A 74 -5.29 5.30 11.68
CA GLU A 74 -5.95 6.33 12.50
C GLU A 74 -6.41 7.55 11.68
N SER A 75 -5.70 7.85 10.59
CA SER A 75 -6.02 8.94 9.67
C SER A 75 -7.13 8.62 8.66
N MET A 76 -7.48 7.35 8.48
CA MET A 76 -8.53 6.95 7.55
C MET A 76 -9.87 7.55 7.98
N PRO A 77 -10.66 8.12 7.06
CA PRO A 77 -12.03 8.53 7.35
C PRO A 77 -12.84 7.27 7.59
N VAL A 78 -12.83 6.78 8.83
CA VAL A 78 -13.72 5.70 9.22
C VAL A 78 -15.13 6.23 9.05
N SER A 79 -15.91 5.58 8.21
CA SER A 79 -17.35 5.76 8.22
C SER A 79 -17.78 5.38 9.64
N LYS A 80 -18.01 6.38 10.51
CA LYS A 80 -18.48 6.15 11.88
C LYS A 80 -19.73 5.29 11.74
N GLY A 81 -19.59 3.99 12.03
CA GLY A 81 -20.50 2.94 11.60
C GLY A 81 -21.94 3.42 11.53
N GLY A 82 -22.37 3.82 10.33
CA GLY A 82 -23.78 3.98 10.05
C GLY A 82 -24.37 2.58 10.17
N GLU A 83 -25.35 2.45 11.05
CA GLU A 83 -25.97 1.19 11.47
C GLU A 83 -25.89 0.09 10.40
N PHE A 84 -24.89 -0.79 10.52
CA PHE A 84 -24.97 -2.07 9.84
C PHE A 84 -26.05 -2.84 10.60
N LYS A 85 -27.32 -2.65 10.20
CA LYS A 85 -28.42 -3.52 10.61
C LYS A 85 -28.07 -4.91 10.14
N LEU A 86 -27.40 -5.63 11.03
CA LEU A 86 -27.18 -7.06 10.98
C LEU A 86 -28.58 -7.69 10.94
N GLN A 87 -29.18 -7.79 9.75
CA GLN A 87 -30.28 -8.71 9.53
C GLN A 87 -29.72 -10.08 9.89
N LYS A 88 -30.18 -10.57 11.04
CA LYS A 88 -29.75 -11.84 11.63
C LYS A 88 -30.07 -12.95 10.63
N LEU A 89 -29.13 -13.29 9.77
CA LEU A 89 -29.21 -14.51 8.97
C LEU A 89 -29.04 -15.67 9.95
N LYS A 90 -30.16 -16.38 10.13
CA LYS A 90 -30.30 -17.51 11.03
C LYS A 90 -29.28 -18.60 10.67
N ARG A 91 -28.60 -19.07 11.70
CA ARG A 91 -27.84 -20.32 11.80
C ARG A 91 -28.55 -21.46 11.04
N GLY A 92 -27.91 -21.98 9.99
CA GLY A 92 -28.39 -23.14 9.24
C GLY A 92 -27.24 -23.95 8.67
N HIS A 93 -26.91 -25.06 9.34
CA HIS A 93 -26.33 -26.32 8.86
C HIS A 93 -25.34 -26.32 7.68
N ASN A 94 -24.10 -26.76 7.96
CA ASN A 94 -23.28 -27.48 6.98
C ASN A 94 -23.81 -28.92 6.86
N PRO A 95 -23.87 -29.51 5.65
CA PRO A 95 -22.82 -30.47 5.29
C PRO A 95 -22.46 -30.54 3.78
N SER A 96 -21.33 -31.22 3.51
CA SER A 96 -20.84 -31.76 2.22
C SER A 96 -19.99 -30.81 1.36
N VAL A 97 -18.66 -31.01 1.20
CA VAL A 97 -17.93 -32.03 0.40
C VAL A 97 -18.11 -31.87 -1.13
N ILE A 98 -17.03 -31.33 -1.73
CA ILE A 98 -16.37 -31.59 -3.04
C ILE A 98 -17.23 -31.51 -4.33
N ASP A 99 -16.83 -30.68 -5.30
CA ASP A 99 -16.34 -31.12 -6.64
C ASP A 99 -16.29 -30.00 -7.72
N MET A 100 -15.13 -29.93 -8.40
CA MET A 100 -14.80 -29.52 -9.79
C MET A 100 -15.45 -28.33 -10.55
N GLY A 101 -14.58 -27.52 -11.17
CA GLY A 101 -14.86 -26.67 -12.36
C GLY A 101 -14.48 -25.20 -12.17
N GLN A 102 -13.22 -24.77 -12.34
CA GLN A 102 -12.50 -24.42 -13.58
C GLN A 102 -13.05 -23.16 -14.30
N GLU A 103 -12.15 -22.18 -14.47
CA GLU A 103 -12.13 -21.05 -15.44
C GLU A 103 -13.14 -19.90 -15.12
N ASP A 104 -12.73 -18.65 -14.90
CA ASP A 104 -11.95 -17.82 -15.82
C ASP A 104 -11.01 -16.81 -15.16
N GLU A 105 -9.83 -16.73 -15.79
CA GLU A 105 -8.85 -15.66 -15.94
C GLU A 105 -9.14 -14.28 -15.33
N ASN A 106 -8.39 -13.95 -14.28
CA ASN A 106 -7.97 -12.56 -14.02
C ASN A 106 -6.48 -12.53 -13.63
N GLN A 107 -5.66 -13.28 -14.38
CA GLN A 107 -4.21 -13.24 -14.28
C GLN A 107 -3.69 -12.02 -15.03
N LEU A 108 -3.52 -10.92 -14.31
CA LEU A 108 -2.69 -9.80 -14.78
C LEU A 108 -1.24 -10.31 -14.88
N SER A 109 -0.67 -10.31 -16.09
CA SER A 109 0.72 -10.69 -16.33
C SER A 109 1.62 -9.48 -16.08
N LYS A 110 2.83 -9.72 -15.55
CA LYS A 110 3.84 -8.68 -15.27
C LYS A 110 4.26 -7.87 -16.51
N SER A 111 3.84 -8.30 -17.69
CA SER A 111 4.02 -7.63 -18.99
C SER A 111 2.97 -6.57 -19.32
N ASP A 112 1.85 -6.51 -18.60
CA ASP A 112 0.67 -5.72 -19.02
C ASP A 112 0.78 -4.22 -18.65
N VAL A 113 1.92 -3.81 -18.10
CA VAL A 113 2.19 -2.40 -17.75
C VAL A 113 2.90 -1.72 -18.92
N VAL A 114 2.16 -0.93 -19.68
CA VAL A 114 2.70 -0.03 -20.71
C VAL A 114 2.64 1.41 -20.18
N LEU A 115 3.80 2.04 -20.02
CA LEU A 115 3.91 3.46 -19.66
C LEU A 115 4.16 4.30 -20.91
N SER A 116 3.23 5.20 -21.23
CA SER A 116 3.39 6.20 -22.28
C SER A 116 3.42 7.59 -21.68
N PHE A 117 4.42 8.40 -22.03
CA PHE A 117 4.47 9.81 -21.66
C PHE A 117 5.03 10.66 -22.82
N THR A 118 4.56 11.90 -22.90
CA THR A 118 5.03 12.90 -23.86
C THR A 118 6.08 13.77 -23.19
N LEU A 119 7.31 13.76 -23.71
CA LEU A 119 8.39 14.65 -23.26
C LEU A 119 8.23 16.02 -23.91
N GLU A 120 7.95 17.05 -23.11
CA GLU A 120 8.02 18.43 -23.57
C GLU A 120 9.40 18.99 -23.20
N VAL A 121 10.22 19.29 -24.22
CA VAL A 121 11.54 19.91 -24.03
C VAL A 121 11.32 21.43 -23.92
N PRO A 122 11.63 22.06 -22.77
CA PRO A 122 11.53 23.52 -22.66
C PRO A 122 12.57 24.16 -23.58
N SER A 123 12.11 24.95 -24.55
CA SER A 123 12.98 25.74 -25.42
C SER A 123 13.61 26.88 -24.62
N PHE A 124 14.90 26.72 -24.30
CA PHE A 124 15.69 27.76 -23.66
C PHE A 124 15.85 28.93 -24.65
N HIS A 125 15.14 30.03 -24.40
CA HIS A 125 15.35 31.27 -25.14
C HIS A 125 16.65 31.90 -24.63
N SER A 126 17.73 31.74 -25.39
CA SER A 126 18.95 32.50 -25.17
C SER A 126 18.63 33.99 -25.35
N SER A 127 18.60 34.74 -24.25
CA SER A 127 18.54 36.19 -24.30
C SER A 127 19.90 36.68 -24.81
N ASN A 128 19.97 37.03 -26.09
CA ASN A 128 21.14 37.69 -26.66
C ASN A 128 21.29 39.05 -25.99
N HIS A 129 22.24 39.17 -25.06
CA HIS A 129 22.68 40.45 -24.55
C HIS A 129 23.55 41.11 -25.63
N THR A 130 22.98 42.03 -26.40
CA THR A 130 23.76 42.92 -27.27
C THR A 130 24.59 43.84 -26.40
N PHE A 131 25.91 43.67 -26.43
CA PHE A 131 26.85 44.65 -25.91
C PHE A 131 26.99 45.76 -26.96
N THR A 132 26.40 46.92 -26.69
CA THR A 132 26.67 48.13 -27.49
C THR A 132 28.02 48.69 -27.05
N ASN A 133 28.93 48.85 -28.00
CA ASN A 133 30.21 49.55 -27.85
C ASN A 133 30.00 51.05 -28.02
#